data_AF-A0A0D9XI12-F1
#
_entry.id   AF-A0A0D9XI12-F1
#
_cell.length_a   1.000
_cell.length_b   1.000
_cell.length_c   1.000
_cell.angle_alpha   90.00
_cell.angle_beta   90.00
_cell.angle_gamma   90.00
#
_symmetry.space_group_name_H-M   'P 1'
#
loop_
_entity.id
_entity.type
_entity.pdbx_description
1 polymer ?
#
loop_
_entity_poly.entity_id
_entity_poly.type
_entity_poly.pdbx_seq_one_letter_code
_entity_poly.pdbx_strand_id
1 'polypeptide(L)'
;MASINNLTKAIPYKFMEEPPMDNGQSFFGADPELEPMMLDDGREGVPYIMAGANEKSSMDVERVHCSTDITGSSLCDDGNGKSDSYAQMPNDMSIPSLEKFCKDASRSSFDEIGLISHQINSYNEFVSHGLQELFDSLGEVTVEPSYDSSNRGLGGWRHAIIKFGIVKLEVPQFWSHGCDIDEESLKLKPRHARLQNMTYSSKMKVEVHIQVYSVEKTDKAKTGNEKFGFKKDIINETHHLNIGRLPVMVMSNLCWLHKLKGSDCQFDSGGYFLVKGMEKVFIAQEQKCRSRIWVEDRPCWMISFSPPIKRRRIYIKLIDFTKNEDASGEKIISFSFLYANMPIWLMFFALGISSDKDVFDIIDMQECDACVINTIFATIKESDELCEGFRKSDKARQYVDELIKNSKFPPAEPFDDYIAKYLFPGIS
;
A
#
# COMPACT_ATOMS: atom_id res chain seq x y z
N MET A 1 -42.59 -27.19 22.75
CA MET A 1 -42.51 -27.48 24.21
C MET A 1 -41.06 -27.36 24.63
N ALA A 2 -40.81 -26.67 25.76
CA ALA A 2 -39.52 -26.35 26.43
C ALA A 2 -38.63 -25.32 25.69
N SER A 3 -38.67 -24.03 26.03
CA SER A 3 -38.00 -23.29 27.14
C SER A 3 -36.48 -23.38 27.16
N ILE A 4 -35.80 -22.31 26.72
CA ILE A 4 -34.42 -21.99 27.11
C ILE A 4 -34.35 -20.50 27.48
N ASN A 5 -33.95 -20.26 28.73
CA ASN A 5 -33.85 -18.96 29.38
C ASN A 5 -32.55 -18.22 29.03
N ASN A 6 -32.67 -16.89 29.02
CA ASN A 6 -31.61 -15.89 29.04
C ASN A 6 -30.58 -16.09 30.15
N LEU A 7 -29.31 -15.75 29.87
CA LEU A 7 -28.32 -15.25 30.82
C LEU A 7 -27.12 -14.61 30.08
N THR A 8 -27.26 -13.34 29.68
CA THR A 8 -26.13 -12.48 29.32
C THR A 8 -25.68 -11.74 30.59
N LYS A 9 -24.50 -12.09 31.11
CA LYS A 9 -23.83 -11.34 32.18
C LYS A 9 -23.09 -10.15 31.58
N ALA A 10 -23.45 -8.95 32.05
CA ALA A 10 -22.72 -7.72 31.81
C ALA A 10 -21.42 -7.67 32.64
N ILE A 11 -20.34 -7.17 32.05
CA ILE A 11 -19.10 -6.78 32.74
C ILE A 11 -19.03 -5.25 32.69
N PRO A 12 -18.91 -4.53 33.83
CA PRO A 12 -18.81 -3.08 33.82
C PRO A 12 -17.35 -2.62 33.64
N TYR A 13 -17.11 -1.76 32.64
CA TYR A 13 -15.86 -1.01 32.51
C TYR A 13 -15.85 0.16 33.50
N LYS A 14 -14.79 0.24 34.30
CA LYS A 14 -14.54 1.26 35.32
C LYS A 14 -13.73 2.40 34.69
N PHE A 15 -14.19 3.65 34.84
CA PHE A 15 -13.48 4.87 34.46
C PHE A 15 -12.14 4.96 35.19
N MET A 16 -11.06 5.29 34.47
CA MET A 16 -9.78 5.72 35.04
C MET A 16 -9.69 7.25 34.92
N GLU A 17 -9.39 7.90 36.05
CA GLU A 17 -9.10 9.33 36.19
C GLU A 17 -7.79 9.72 35.50
N GLU A 18 -7.74 10.94 34.98
CA GLU A 18 -6.53 11.57 34.42
C GLU A 18 -5.50 11.93 35.51
N PRO A 19 -4.20 11.68 35.31
CA PRO A 19 -3.14 12.26 36.13
C PRO A 19 -2.58 13.57 35.51
N PRO A 20 -1.93 14.44 36.32
CA PRO A 20 -1.58 15.79 35.94
C PRO A 20 -0.30 15.90 35.09
N MET A 21 -0.21 17.03 34.40
CA MET A 21 0.94 17.48 33.57
C MET A 21 2.23 17.63 34.39
N ASP A 22 3.33 17.04 33.93
CA ASP A 22 4.68 17.56 34.16
C ASP A 22 5.63 17.25 33.00
N ASN A 23 6.66 18.09 32.92
CA ASN A 23 7.56 18.39 31.83
C ASN A 23 8.57 17.28 31.45
N GLY A 24 8.94 17.25 30.17
CA GLY A 24 10.32 16.96 29.76
C GLY A 24 10.61 15.58 29.14
N GLN A 25 11.25 15.64 27.97
CA GLN A 25 12.01 14.59 27.28
C GLN A 25 11.21 13.51 26.52
N SER A 26 11.05 13.75 25.21
CA SER A 26 10.63 12.78 24.20
C SER A 26 11.71 11.71 23.98
N PHE A 27 11.47 10.48 24.46
CA PHE A 27 12.13 9.28 23.94
C PHE A 27 11.41 8.86 22.65
N PHE A 28 12.11 8.93 21.52
CA PHE A 28 11.69 8.30 20.27
C PHE A 28 11.78 6.78 20.44
N GLY A 29 10.65 6.10 20.64
CA GLY A 29 10.54 4.66 20.51
C GLY A 29 10.45 4.28 19.04
N ALA A 30 11.52 3.70 18.49
CA ALA A 30 11.48 2.95 17.25
C ALA A 30 10.76 1.62 17.52
N ASP A 31 9.67 1.35 16.81
CA ASP A 31 9.08 0.02 16.78
C ASP A 31 10.05 -0.94 16.05
N PRO A 32 10.29 -2.15 16.59
CA PRO A 32 11.33 -3.03 16.08
C PRO A 32 10.95 -3.64 14.73
N GLU A 33 11.86 -3.50 13.77
CA GLU A 33 11.96 -4.36 12.60
C GLU A 33 11.98 -5.83 13.07
N LEU A 34 11.06 -6.63 12.55
CA LEU A 34 11.03 -8.07 12.80
C LEU A 34 12.08 -8.74 11.91
N GLU A 35 13.19 -9.18 12.51
CA GLU A 35 14.14 -10.07 11.84
C GLU A 35 13.50 -11.42 11.50
N PRO A 36 13.87 -12.05 10.37
CA PRO A 36 13.51 -13.42 10.09
C PRO A 36 14.19 -14.39 11.07
N MET A 37 13.44 -15.40 11.52
CA MET A 37 13.90 -16.44 12.45
C MET A 37 15.20 -17.10 11.98
N MET A 38 16.24 -17.02 12.82
CA MET A 38 17.48 -17.79 12.70
C MET A 38 17.24 -19.19 13.28
N LEU A 39 17.59 -20.22 12.50
CA LEU A 39 17.79 -21.58 13.00
C LEU A 39 19.22 -21.67 13.53
N ASP A 40 19.33 -22.15 14.76
CA ASP A 40 20.57 -22.34 15.52
C ASP A 40 21.27 -23.61 14.99
N ASP A 41 22.51 -23.46 14.51
CA ASP A 41 23.40 -24.59 14.27
C ASP A 41 24.81 -24.22 14.74
N GLY A 42 25.15 -24.71 15.93
CA GLY A 42 26.42 -24.47 16.58
C GLY A 42 27.57 -25.21 15.91
N ARG A 43 28.53 -24.46 15.35
CA ARG A 43 29.95 -24.86 15.30
C ARG A 43 30.85 -23.65 15.50
N GLU A 44 31.71 -23.78 16.51
CA GLU A 44 32.76 -22.84 16.90
C GLU A 44 33.76 -22.58 15.76
N GLY A 45 34.09 -21.30 15.54
CA GLY A 45 35.15 -20.86 14.65
C GLY A 45 35.81 -19.60 15.21
N VAL A 46 37.04 -19.77 15.70
CA VAL A 46 37.90 -18.76 16.35
C VAL A 46 38.19 -17.56 15.43
N PRO A 47 38.26 -16.30 15.94
CA PRO A 47 38.63 -15.15 15.12
C PRO A 47 40.16 -14.99 15.02
N TYR A 48 40.68 -14.81 13.82
CA TYR A 48 42.07 -14.41 13.58
C TYR A 48 42.13 -12.90 13.31
N ILE A 49 42.80 -12.16 14.21
CA ILE A 49 43.21 -10.77 14.00
C ILE A 49 44.64 -10.77 13.47
N MET A 50 44.90 -10.04 12.38
CA MET A 50 46.21 -9.42 12.15
C MET A 50 46.05 -8.02 11.57
N ALA A 51 46.87 -7.12 12.11
CA ALA A 51 46.92 -5.70 11.81
C ALA A 51 47.84 -5.38 10.61
N GLY A 52 47.42 -4.37 9.84
CA GLY A 52 48.22 -3.27 9.26
C GLY A 52 49.47 -3.55 8.41
N ALA A 53 49.42 -3.13 7.14
CA ALA A 53 50.45 -2.30 6.51
C ALA A 53 49.94 -1.66 5.21
N ASN A 54 50.31 -0.39 5.01
CA ASN A 54 50.19 0.39 3.79
C ASN A 54 50.89 -0.27 2.61
N GLU A 55 50.27 -0.28 1.43
CA GLU A 55 50.99 -0.09 0.16
C GLU A 55 50.04 0.35 -0.96
N LYS A 56 50.50 1.33 -1.75
CA LYS A 56 49.81 1.93 -2.90
C LYS A 56 49.82 0.95 -4.07
N SER A 57 48.71 0.75 -4.76
CA SER A 57 48.73 0.29 -6.16
C SER A 57 47.49 0.77 -6.95
N SER A 58 47.75 0.98 -8.23
CA SER A 58 46.87 1.53 -9.27
C SER A 58 45.71 0.60 -9.62
N MET A 59 44.54 1.19 -9.88
CA MET A 59 43.41 0.47 -10.45
C MET A 59 43.61 0.31 -11.97
N ASP A 60 44.00 -0.88 -12.41
CA ASP A 60 43.81 -1.36 -13.77
C ASP A 60 42.41 -2.00 -13.88
N VAL A 61 41.60 -1.50 -14.82
CA VAL A 61 40.29 -2.06 -15.16
C VAL A 61 40.48 -2.96 -16.38
N GLU A 62 40.54 -4.28 -16.16
CA GLU A 62 40.51 -5.26 -17.24
C GLU A 62 39.13 -5.29 -17.91
N ARG A 63 39.09 -4.82 -19.17
CA ARG A 63 38.01 -5.06 -20.12
C ARG A 63 38.12 -6.49 -20.64
N VAL A 64 37.20 -7.36 -20.24
CA VAL A 64 37.00 -8.65 -20.89
C VAL A 64 36.32 -8.43 -22.25
N HIS A 65 37.04 -8.75 -23.33
CA HIS A 65 36.50 -8.87 -24.69
C HIS A 65 35.57 -10.09 -24.77
N CYS A 66 34.31 -9.88 -25.18
CA CYS A 66 33.47 -10.93 -25.70
C CYS A 66 33.33 -10.70 -27.22
N SER A 67 34.22 -11.35 -27.97
CA SER A 67 34.10 -11.54 -29.41
C SER A 67 33.16 -12.73 -29.64
N THR A 68 32.06 -12.50 -30.35
CA THR A 68 31.25 -13.59 -30.92
C THR A 68 31.07 -13.32 -32.40
N ASP A 69 31.67 -14.20 -33.18
CA ASP A 69 31.59 -14.27 -34.63
C ASP A 69 30.13 -14.50 -35.08
N ILE A 70 29.66 -13.69 -36.03
CA ILE A 70 28.53 -14.06 -36.89
C ILE A 70 29.09 -14.19 -38.30
N THR A 71 29.34 -15.44 -38.67
CA THR A 71 29.64 -15.89 -40.03
C THR A 71 28.39 -15.71 -40.91
N GLY A 72 28.38 -14.67 -41.73
CA GLY A 72 27.43 -14.52 -42.82
C GLY A 72 27.82 -15.44 -43.98
N SER A 73 27.07 -16.53 -44.16
CA SER A 73 27.12 -17.34 -45.38
C SER A 73 26.17 -16.76 -46.42
N SER A 74 26.68 -16.63 -47.64
CA SER A 74 25.98 -16.16 -48.83
C SER A 74 24.88 -17.11 -49.27
N LEU A 75 23.78 -16.58 -49.81
CA LEU A 75 23.12 -17.11 -51.01
C LEU A 75 22.20 -16.03 -51.59
N CYS A 76 22.38 -15.79 -52.89
CA CYS A 76 21.63 -14.87 -53.72
C CYS A 76 20.27 -15.49 -54.09
N ASP A 77 19.19 -14.72 -54.06
CA ASP A 77 18.11 -14.91 -55.04
C ASP A 77 17.32 -13.61 -55.26
N ASP A 78 16.98 -13.38 -56.53
CA ASP A 78 16.32 -12.20 -57.07
C ASP A 78 14.81 -12.17 -56.74
N GLY A 79 14.25 -10.98 -56.48
CA GLY A 79 12.82 -10.85 -56.24
C GLY A 79 12.33 -9.42 -56.04
N ASN A 80 12.14 -8.71 -57.15
CA ASN A 80 11.55 -7.38 -57.26
C ASN A 80 10.16 -7.27 -56.59
N GLY A 81 10.01 -6.44 -55.57
CA GLY A 81 8.74 -6.16 -54.90
C GLY A 81 8.80 -4.91 -54.02
N LYS A 82 8.05 -3.88 -54.40
CA LYS A 82 7.95 -2.57 -53.72
C LYS A 82 7.46 -2.74 -52.27
N SER A 83 8.17 -2.16 -51.30
CA SER A 83 7.64 -1.89 -49.97
C SER A 83 8.13 -0.55 -49.44
N ASP A 84 7.14 0.30 -49.20
CA ASP A 84 7.03 1.54 -48.42
C ASP A 84 8.27 2.14 -47.76
N SER A 85 8.35 3.47 -47.92
CA SER A 85 9.36 4.38 -47.37
C SER A 85 9.40 4.34 -45.84
N TYR A 86 10.25 3.49 -45.28
CA TYR A 86 10.86 3.79 -43.99
C TYR A 86 11.73 5.03 -44.19
N ALA A 87 11.43 6.07 -43.41
CA ALA A 87 12.23 7.29 -43.35
C ALA A 87 13.71 6.90 -43.24
N GLN A 88 14.49 7.24 -44.25
CA GLN A 88 15.94 7.11 -44.23
C GLN A 88 16.45 7.92 -43.05
N MET A 89 16.79 7.24 -41.95
CA MET A 89 17.68 7.78 -40.94
C MET A 89 18.98 8.17 -41.65
N PRO A 90 19.50 9.40 -41.50
CA PRO A 90 20.75 9.77 -42.14
C PRO A 90 21.88 8.87 -41.62
N ASN A 91 22.38 8.01 -42.50
CA ASN A 91 23.58 7.23 -42.24
C ASN A 91 24.79 8.18 -42.14
N ASP A 92 25.65 7.86 -41.16
CA ASP A 92 26.97 8.42 -40.87
C ASP A 92 27.04 9.79 -40.19
N MET A 93 26.38 9.91 -39.03
CA MET A 93 26.89 10.83 -38.00
C MET A 93 28.25 10.32 -37.52
N SER A 94 29.31 11.08 -37.77
CA SER A 94 30.61 10.81 -37.17
C SER A 94 30.48 10.70 -35.65
N ILE A 95 31.28 9.86 -34.98
CA ILE A 95 31.26 9.69 -33.51
C ILE A 95 31.28 11.06 -32.79
N PRO A 96 32.09 12.07 -33.21
CA PRO A 96 32.05 13.41 -32.63
C PRO A 96 30.72 14.16 -32.82
N SER A 97 30.05 13.98 -33.97
CA SER A 97 28.74 14.59 -34.24
C SER A 97 27.65 13.99 -33.37
N LEU A 98 27.69 12.68 -33.15
CA LEU A 98 26.77 11.98 -32.26
C LEU A 98 26.98 12.41 -30.80
N GLU A 99 28.23 12.53 -30.35
CA GLU A 99 28.55 13.01 -29.00
C GLU A 99 28.02 14.43 -28.78
N LYS A 100 28.20 15.32 -29.76
CA LYS A 100 27.65 16.68 -29.72
C LYS A 100 26.12 16.66 -29.64
N PHE A 101 25.47 15.87 -30.49
CA PHE A 101 24.02 15.74 -30.48
C PHE A 101 23.49 15.23 -29.14
N CYS A 102 24.08 14.17 -28.58
CA CYS A 102 23.66 13.64 -27.27
C CYS A 102 23.83 14.69 -26.15
N LYS A 103 24.92 15.47 -26.17
CA LYS A 103 25.12 16.57 -25.20
C LYS A 103 24.08 17.67 -25.35
N ASP A 104 23.80 18.10 -26.56
CA ASP A 104 22.84 19.17 -26.83
C ASP A 104 21.40 18.70 -26.53
N ALA A 105 21.06 17.45 -26.86
CA ALA A 105 19.78 16.83 -26.49
C ALA A 105 19.63 16.70 -24.95
N SER A 106 20.70 16.31 -24.25
CA SER A 106 20.70 16.24 -22.78
C SER A 106 20.49 17.62 -22.16
N ARG A 107 21.18 18.65 -22.66
CA ARG A 107 21.00 20.05 -22.20
C ARG A 107 19.57 20.52 -22.41
N SER A 108 19.03 20.33 -23.63
CA SER A 108 17.64 20.69 -23.94
C SER A 108 16.65 19.97 -23.02
N SER A 109 16.90 18.69 -22.71
CA SER A 109 16.07 17.93 -21.79
C SER A 109 16.10 18.50 -20.37
N PHE A 110 17.26 18.88 -19.85
CA PHE A 110 17.35 19.51 -18.53
C PHE A 110 16.83 20.95 -18.49
N ASP A 111 16.92 21.70 -19.59
CA ASP A 111 16.37 23.05 -19.71
C ASP A 111 14.82 23.02 -19.68
N GLU A 112 14.20 21.99 -20.26
CA GLU A 112 12.75 21.82 -20.26
C GLU A 112 12.23 21.17 -18.96
N ILE A 113 12.85 20.07 -18.53
CA ILE A 113 12.37 19.25 -17.41
C ILE A 113 12.85 19.82 -16.06
N GLY A 114 14.03 20.42 -16.00
CA GLY A 114 14.66 20.83 -14.74
C GLY A 114 15.16 19.66 -13.88
N LEU A 115 16.02 19.96 -12.90
CA LEU A 115 16.69 18.94 -12.06
C LEU A 115 15.79 18.35 -10.96
N ILE A 116 14.85 19.14 -10.41
CA ILE A 116 14.05 18.79 -9.23
C ILE A 116 12.55 18.59 -9.58
N SER A 117 12.22 18.52 -10.87
CA SER A 117 10.83 18.39 -11.31
C SER A 117 10.12 17.16 -10.78
N HIS A 118 10.81 16.05 -10.55
CA HIS A 118 10.20 14.85 -9.94
C HIS A 118 9.55 15.14 -8.57
N GLN A 119 10.19 15.95 -7.71
CA GLN A 119 9.61 16.34 -6.41
C GLN A 119 8.43 17.28 -6.58
N ILE A 120 8.59 18.29 -7.46
CA ILE A 120 7.56 19.32 -7.69
C ILE A 120 6.33 18.72 -8.35
N ASN A 121 6.52 17.87 -9.37
CA ASN A 121 5.45 17.18 -10.09
C ASN A 121 4.71 16.23 -9.16
N SER A 122 5.42 15.44 -8.33
CA SER A 122 4.80 14.57 -7.33
C SER A 122 3.95 15.36 -6.33
N TYR A 123 4.44 16.48 -5.81
CA TYR A 123 3.67 17.35 -4.92
C TYR A 123 2.45 17.97 -5.62
N ASN A 124 2.60 18.45 -6.85
CA ASN A 124 1.51 19.03 -7.63
C ASN A 124 0.42 17.99 -7.94
N GLU A 125 0.81 16.76 -8.27
CA GLU A 125 -0.10 15.64 -8.50
C GLU A 125 -0.87 15.28 -7.23
N PHE A 126 -0.16 15.19 -6.10
CA PHE A 126 -0.81 14.99 -4.80
C PHE A 126 -1.81 16.09 -4.46
N VAL A 127 -1.46 17.36 -4.68
CA VAL A 127 -2.34 18.50 -4.39
C VAL A 127 -3.57 18.55 -5.30
N SER A 128 -3.43 18.13 -6.56
CA SER A 128 -4.51 18.22 -7.57
C SER A 128 -5.44 17.02 -7.56
N HIS A 129 -4.92 15.80 -7.47
CA HIS A 129 -5.71 14.57 -7.51
C HIS A 129 -5.62 13.79 -6.20
N GLY A 130 -4.41 13.52 -5.70
CA GLY A 130 -4.21 12.62 -4.56
C GLY A 130 -4.89 13.06 -3.25
N LEU A 131 -5.04 14.37 -3.03
CA LEU A 131 -5.75 14.89 -1.87
C LEU A 131 -7.25 14.65 -1.96
N GLN A 132 -7.85 14.77 -3.15
CA GLN A 132 -9.27 14.47 -3.34
C GLN A 132 -9.51 12.96 -3.21
N GLU A 133 -8.68 12.13 -3.85
CA GLU A 133 -8.75 10.66 -3.73
C GLU A 133 -8.65 10.20 -2.27
N LEU A 134 -7.80 10.85 -1.46
CA LEU A 134 -7.68 10.57 -0.03
C LEU A 134 -9.00 10.82 0.70
N PHE A 135 -9.64 11.97 0.49
CA PHE A 135 -10.92 12.28 1.13
C PHE A 135 -12.06 11.40 0.63
N ASP A 136 -12.07 11.06 -0.67
CA ASP A 136 -13.04 10.14 -1.25
C ASP A 136 -12.89 8.73 -0.65
N SER A 137 -11.66 8.29 -0.38
CA SER A 137 -11.37 6.98 0.22
C SER A 137 -11.83 6.84 1.67
N LEU A 138 -12.06 7.94 2.39
CA LEU A 138 -12.57 7.90 3.77
C LEU A 138 -14.03 7.41 3.83
N GLY A 139 -14.77 7.53 2.73
CA GLY A 139 -16.16 7.10 2.64
C GLY A 139 -17.08 7.83 3.61
N GLU A 140 -18.12 7.13 4.06
CA GLU A 140 -19.13 7.67 4.98
C GLU A 140 -18.78 7.33 6.42
N VAL A 141 -18.71 8.35 7.28
CA VAL A 141 -18.49 8.17 8.72
C VAL A 141 -19.85 8.17 9.41
N THR A 142 -20.25 7.00 9.90
CA THR A 142 -21.46 6.84 10.73
C THR A 142 -21.13 7.04 12.20
N VAL A 143 -21.77 8.02 12.84
CA VAL A 143 -21.68 8.25 14.27
C VAL A 143 -22.91 7.65 14.94
N GLU A 144 -22.68 6.61 15.74
CA GLU A 144 -23.70 5.96 16.56
C GLU A 144 -23.56 6.38 18.03
N PRO A 145 -24.66 6.74 18.71
CA PRO A 145 -24.61 7.11 20.12
C PRO A 145 -24.31 5.89 21.00
N SER A 146 -23.37 6.04 21.93
CA SER A 146 -22.90 4.96 22.83
C SER A 146 -23.75 4.76 24.09
N TYR A 147 -24.69 5.67 24.40
CA TYR A 147 -25.48 5.64 25.64
C TYR A 147 -27.00 5.68 25.38
N ASP A 148 -27.72 4.72 25.98
CA ASP A 148 -29.17 4.62 25.90
C ASP A 148 -29.84 5.48 26.98
N SER A 149 -30.39 6.62 26.58
CA SER A 149 -31.16 7.51 27.47
C SER A 149 -32.68 7.33 27.36
N SER A 150 -33.16 6.24 26.75
CA SER A 150 -34.60 5.94 26.58
C SER A 150 -35.42 5.95 27.88
N ASN A 151 -34.76 5.89 29.04
CA ASN A 151 -35.41 5.99 30.35
C ASN A 151 -35.67 7.44 30.85
N ARG A 152 -35.29 8.52 30.12
CA ARG A 152 -35.41 9.89 30.65
C ARG A 152 -35.96 10.99 29.71
N GLY A 153 -36.40 10.72 28.48
CA GLY A 153 -37.05 11.78 27.70
C GLY A 153 -37.51 11.45 26.28
N LEU A 154 -38.38 12.31 25.75
CA LEU A 154 -39.06 12.27 24.44
C LEU A 154 -38.16 12.50 23.21
N GLY A 155 -36.86 12.25 23.31
CA GLY A 155 -35.90 12.46 22.23
C GLY A 155 -35.50 11.14 21.57
N GLY A 156 -35.96 10.90 20.34
CA GLY A 156 -35.53 9.74 19.56
C GLY A 156 -34.01 9.71 19.34
N TRP A 157 -33.47 8.51 19.14
CA TRP A 157 -32.04 8.27 18.90
C TRP A 157 -31.60 9.01 17.63
N ARG A 158 -30.59 9.89 17.73
CA ARG A 158 -30.03 10.60 16.58
C ARG A 158 -28.75 9.91 16.14
N HIS A 159 -28.72 9.55 14.88
CA HIS A 159 -27.55 9.02 14.18
C HIS A 159 -27.07 10.13 13.26
N ALA A 160 -25.76 10.25 13.06
CA ALA A 160 -25.21 11.19 12.09
C ALA A 160 -24.40 10.43 11.05
N ILE A 161 -24.60 10.78 9.78
CA ILE A 161 -23.72 10.40 8.68
C ILE A 161 -22.97 11.66 8.26
N ILE A 162 -21.65 11.56 8.27
CA ILE A 162 -20.76 12.61 7.78
C ILE A 162 -20.14 12.11 6.48
N LYS A 163 -20.29 12.89 5.41
CA LYS A 163 -19.63 12.64 4.12
C LYS A 163 -18.75 13.82 3.77
N PHE A 164 -17.52 13.54 3.36
CA PHE A 164 -16.60 14.55 2.83
C PHE A 164 -16.86 14.74 1.33
N GLY A 165 -16.86 15.99 0.90
CA GLY A 165 -17.02 16.39 -0.50
C GLY A 165 -15.73 16.98 -1.05
N ILE A 166 -15.84 18.09 -1.77
CA ILE A 166 -14.73 18.69 -2.49
C ILE A 166 -13.72 19.33 -1.53
N VAL A 167 -12.43 19.06 -1.77
CA VAL A 167 -11.31 19.64 -1.04
C VAL A 167 -10.68 20.77 -1.85
N LYS A 168 -10.48 21.94 -1.23
CA LYS A 168 -9.85 23.09 -1.85
C LYS A 168 -8.75 23.66 -0.96
N LEU A 169 -7.59 23.88 -1.56
CA LEU A 169 -6.46 24.56 -0.93
C LEU A 169 -6.39 26.03 -1.38
N GLU A 170 -6.28 26.92 -0.42
CA GLU A 170 -6.08 28.35 -0.69
C GLU A 170 -4.61 28.64 -1.03
N VAL A 171 -4.32 29.79 -1.62
CA VAL A 171 -2.92 30.22 -1.73
C VAL A 171 -2.37 30.60 -0.35
N PRO A 172 -1.06 30.41 -0.08
CA PRO A 172 -0.46 30.79 1.21
C PRO A 172 -0.69 32.27 1.54
N GLN A 173 -1.37 32.52 2.65
CA GLN A 173 -1.68 33.87 3.12
C GLN A 173 -1.31 34.04 4.59
N PHE A 174 -0.95 35.27 4.96
CA PHE A 174 -0.80 35.68 6.35
C PHE A 174 -2.14 35.58 7.07
N TRP A 175 -2.08 35.47 8.40
CA TRP A 175 -3.28 35.54 9.21
C TRP A 175 -3.71 37.01 9.34
N SER A 176 -4.70 37.44 8.56
CA SER A 176 -5.41 38.68 8.88
C SER A 176 -6.51 38.36 9.88
N HIS A 177 -6.40 38.92 11.08
CA HIS A 177 -7.48 38.89 12.04
C HIS A 177 -8.49 40.00 11.68
N GLY A 178 -9.19 39.85 10.54
CA GLY A 178 -10.27 40.75 10.14
C GLY A 178 -9.88 42.22 9.90
N CYS A 179 -8.60 42.56 9.78
CA CYS A 179 -8.17 43.91 9.40
C CYS A 179 -8.21 44.08 7.87
N ASP A 180 -8.71 45.23 7.41
CA ASP A 180 -8.64 45.71 6.03
C ASP A 180 -7.19 46.05 5.66
N ILE A 181 -6.36 45.02 5.48
CA ILE A 181 -4.99 45.16 4.99
C ILE A 181 -4.98 44.80 3.51
N ASP A 182 -4.22 45.56 2.71
CA ASP A 182 -4.09 45.38 1.27
C ASP A 182 -3.83 43.91 0.89
N GLU A 183 -4.50 43.40 -0.14
CA GLU A 183 -4.38 42.00 -0.58
C GLU A 183 -2.94 41.56 -0.87
N GLU A 184 -2.06 42.48 -1.27
CA GLU A 184 -0.65 42.20 -1.51
C GLU A 184 0.14 41.94 -0.23
N SER A 185 -0.19 42.63 0.86
CA SER A 185 0.41 42.42 2.18
C SER A 185 0.02 41.07 2.79
N LEU A 186 -1.13 40.52 2.36
CA LEU A 186 -1.62 39.22 2.81
C LEU A 186 -0.90 38.04 2.13
N LYS A 187 -0.15 38.28 1.05
CA LYS A 187 0.61 37.24 0.34
C LYS A 187 1.81 36.80 1.18
N LEU A 188 1.68 35.66 1.84
CA LEU A 188 2.82 35.02 2.49
C LEU A 188 3.73 34.50 1.37
N LYS A 189 4.94 35.06 1.19
CA LYS A 189 5.96 34.56 0.25
C LYS A 189 6.98 33.68 1.00
N PRO A 190 7.71 32.77 0.32
CA PRO A 190 8.74 31.94 0.96
C PRO A 190 9.74 32.74 1.80
N ARG A 191 10.26 33.87 1.28
CA ARG A 191 11.14 34.78 2.05
C ARG A 191 10.57 35.24 3.39
N HIS A 192 9.26 35.49 3.47
CA HIS A 192 8.63 35.93 4.72
C HIS A 192 8.64 34.79 5.75
N ALA A 193 8.33 33.57 5.31
CA ALA A 193 8.35 32.40 6.18
C ALA A 193 9.76 32.09 6.72
N ARG A 194 10.81 32.25 5.90
CA ARG A 194 12.21 32.12 6.33
C ARG A 194 12.57 33.13 7.41
N LEU A 195 12.34 34.42 7.16
CA LEU A 195 12.79 35.50 8.04
C LEU A 195 12.01 35.59 9.36
N GLN A 196 10.73 35.19 9.35
CA GLN A 196 9.85 35.30 10.51
C GLN A 196 9.67 33.97 11.27
N ASN A 197 10.47 32.95 10.97
CA ASN A 197 10.35 31.62 11.57
C ASN A 197 8.93 31.03 11.46
N MET A 198 8.22 31.30 10.35
CA MET A 198 6.88 30.79 10.09
C MET A 198 6.91 29.53 9.22
N THR A 199 5.79 28.80 9.21
CA THR A 199 5.59 27.67 8.28
C THR A 199 4.86 28.16 7.02
N TYR A 200 5.50 27.99 5.86
CA TYR A 200 4.91 28.30 4.57
C TYR A 200 3.84 27.26 4.23
N SER A 201 2.57 27.61 4.43
CA SER A 201 1.46 26.67 4.36
C SER A 201 0.19 27.32 3.84
N SER A 202 -0.64 26.51 3.20
CA SER A 202 -1.96 26.83 2.68
C SER A 202 -3.06 26.38 3.67
N LYS A 203 -4.19 27.09 3.70
CA LYS A 203 -5.40 26.66 4.44
C LYS A 203 -6.21 25.68 3.58
N MET A 204 -6.70 24.61 4.21
CA MET A 204 -7.49 23.58 3.57
C MET A 204 -8.96 23.72 3.95
N LYS A 205 -9.80 23.99 2.95
CA LYS A 205 -11.25 24.04 3.08
C LYS A 205 -11.85 22.78 2.47
N VAL A 206 -12.71 22.11 3.23
CA VAL A 206 -13.36 20.86 2.81
C VAL A 206 -14.86 21.04 2.94
N GLU A 207 -15.57 20.63 1.92
CA GLU A 207 -17.02 20.49 1.95
C GLU A 207 -17.40 19.26 2.77
N VAL A 208 -18.29 19.43 3.74
CA VAL A 208 -18.74 18.36 4.64
C VAL A 208 -20.26 18.34 4.64
N HIS A 209 -20.83 17.23 4.21
CA HIS A 209 -22.26 16.97 4.26
C HIS A 209 -22.58 16.23 5.56
N ILE A 210 -23.47 16.81 6.37
CA ILE A 210 -23.88 16.24 7.66
C ILE A 210 -25.37 15.92 7.59
N GLN A 211 -25.70 14.63 7.68
CA GLN A 211 -27.07 14.15 7.75
C GLN A 211 -27.33 13.57 9.14
N VAL A 212 -28.22 14.20 9.92
CA VAL A 212 -28.68 13.68 11.21
C VAL A 212 -30.06 13.08 11.04
N TYR A 213 -30.24 11.81 11.37
CA TYR A 213 -31.52 11.12 11.26
C TYR A 213 -31.89 10.40 12.57
N SER A 214 -33.19 10.23 12.82
CA SER A 214 -33.67 9.32 13.86
C SER A 214 -34.26 8.05 13.27
N VAL A 215 -34.00 6.93 13.95
CA VAL A 215 -34.61 5.64 13.63
C VAL A 215 -35.83 5.45 14.52
N GLU A 216 -37.01 5.58 13.96
CA GLU A 216 -38.26 5.24 14.65
C GLU A 216 -38.52 3.73 14.47
N LYS A 217 -38.77 3.02 15.58
CA LYS A 217 -39.21 1.62 15.55
C LYS A 217 -40.73 1.62 15.39
N THR A 218 -41.26 1.07 14.30
CA THR A 218 -42.69 0.82 14.18
C THR A 218 -43.11 -0.32 15.12
N ASP A 219 -44.20 -0.10 15.87
CA ASP A 219 -44.76 -1.10 16.77
C ASP A 219 -45.15 -2.39 16.03
N LYS A 220 -44.79 -3.52 16.64
CA LYS A 220 -44.94 -4.90 16.14
C LYS A 220 -46.38 -5.37 15.86
N ALA A 221 -47.38 -4.49 15.84
CA ALA A 221 -48.78 -4.86 15.80
C ALA A 221 -49.43 -4.84 14.41
N LYS A 222 -48.77 -4.31 13.37
CA LYS A 222 -49.33 -4.30 12.00
C LYS A 222 -48.24 -4.64 10.99
N THR A 223 -48.42 -5.79 10.33
CA THR A 223 -47.59 -6.36 9.24
C THR A 223 -46.39 -7.18 9.71
N GLY A 224 -46.49 -8.50 9.55
CA GLY A 224 -45.54 -9.51 10.04
C GLY A 224 -44.26 -9.68 9.21
N ASN A 225 -43.78 -8.67 8.47
CA ASN A 225 -42.55 -8.77 7.70
C ASN A 225 -41.58 -7.62 8.02
N GLU A 226 -40.48 -8.01 8.68
CA GLU A 226 -39.11 -7.49 8.63
C GLU A 226 -38.80 -6.02 8.98
N LYS A 227 -37.66 -5.86 9.66
CA LYS A 227 -37.19 -4.69 10.40
C LYS A 227 -36.74 -3.53 9.50
N PHE A 228 -37.64 -2.82 8.84
CA PHE A 228 -37.31 -1.54 8.21
C PHE A 228 -37.73 -0.37 9.11
N GLY A 229 -36.82 0.08 9.96
CA GLY A 229 -36.98 1.37 10.64
C GLY A 229 -36.92 2.49 9.61
N PHE A 230 -37.95 3.34 9.52
CA PHE A 230 -37.93 4.49 8.65
C PHE A 230 -36.91 5.51 9.17
N LYS A 231 -35.92 5.87 8.34
CA LYS A 231 -34.98 6.95 8.64
C LYS A 231 -35.72 8.28 8.47
N LYS A 232 -35.90 9.02 9.57
CA LYS A 232 -36.42 10.39 9.53
C LYS A 232 -35.26 11.36 9.61
N ASP A 233 -35.01 12.07 8.50
CA ASP A 233 -33.99 13.10 8.46
C ASP A 233 -34.42 14.31 9.31
N ILE A 234 -33.55 14.72 10.22
CA ILE A 234 -33.73 15.85 11.13
C ILE A 234 -32.91 17.04 10.61
N ILE A 235 -31.68 16.80 10.17
CA ILE A 235 -30.76 17.80 9.63
C ILE A 235 -30.11 17.21 8.38
N ASN A 236 -30.03 17.99 7.31
CA ASN A 236 -29.27 17.65 6.12
C ASN A 236 -28.64 18.94 5.59
N GLU A 237 -27.42 19.22 6.03
CA GLU A 237 -26.72 20.48 5.76
C GLU A 237 -25.34 20.23 5.16
N THR A 238 -24.89 21.18 4.35
CA THR A 238 -23.57 21.17 3.73
C THR A 238 -22.77 22.35 4.23
N HIS A 239 -21.62 22.09 4.84
CA HIS A 239 -20.74 23.12 5.39
C HIS A 239 -19.38 23.11 4.72
N HIS A 240 -18.79 24.29 4.57
CA HIS A 240 -17.39 24.43 4.15
C HIS A 240 -16.54 24.69 5.39
N LEU A 241 -15.80 23.67 5.83
CA LEU A 241 -15.02 23.72 7.06
C LEU A 241 -13.53 23.87 6.75
N ASN A 242 -12.84 24.68 7.54
CA ASN A 242 -11.39 24.72 7.53
C ASN A 242 -10.87 23.61 8.43
N ILE A 243 -10.35 22.54 7.82
CA ILE A 243 -9.89 21.34 8.55
C ILE A 243 -8.43 21.51 9.03
N GLY A 244 -7.64 22.36 8.37
CA GLY A 244 -6.25 22.55 8.76
C GLY A 244 -5.41 23.28 7.74
N ARG A 245 -4.09 23.07 7.82
CA ARG A 245 -3.12 23.70 6.92
C ARG A 245 -2.19 22.65 6.32
N LEU A 246 -1.92 22.77 5.02
CA LEU A 246 -0.97 21.94 4.30
C LEU A 246 0.31 22.75 4.00
N PRO A 247 1.51 22.30 4.41
CA PRO A 247 2.76 22.92 3.99
C PRO A 247 2.87 22.96 2.46
N VAL A 248 3.29 24.10 1.91
CA VAL A 248 3.40 24.28 0.47
C VAL A 248 4.85 24.14 0.03
N MET A 249 5.10 23.32 -0.99
CA MET A 249 6.44 23.17 -1.55
C MET A 249 6.84 24.42 -2.33
N VAL A 250 8.07 24.90 -2.12
CA VAL A 250 8.63 26.05 -2.85
C VAL A 250 8.76 25.70 -4.34
N MET A 251 8.44 26.65 -5.22
CA MET A 251 8.28 26.49 -6.68
C MET A 251 7.16 25.56 -7.20
N SER A 252 6.31 25.00 -6.33
CA SER A 252 5.09 24.28 -6.76
C SER A 252 4.02 25.20 -7.36
N ASN A 253 3.00 24.63 -8.03
CA ASN A 253 1.90 25.37 -8.67
C ASN A 253 1.12 26.27 -7.69
N LEU A 254 1.05 25.85 -6.42
CA LEU A 254 0.36 26.59 -5.36
C LEU A 254 1.21 27.72 -4.77
N CYS A 255 2.53 27.70 -5.01
CA CYS A 255 3.47 28.68 -4.48
C CYS A 255 3.38 30.04 -5.20
N TRP A 256 3.50 31.14 -4.44
CA TRP A 256 3.51 32.48 -5.01
C TRP A 256 4.68 32.76 -5.97
N LEU A 257 5.85 32.16 -5.74
CA LEU A 257 7.01 32.34 -6.63
C LEU A 257 6.69 31.83 -8.04
N HIS A 258 6.06 30.65 -8.14
CA HIS A 258 5.60 30.10 -9.40
C HIS A 258 4.52 30.98 -10.05
N LYS A 259 3.46 31.33 -9.29
CA LYS A 259 2.33 32.13 -9.83
C LYS A 259 2.73 33.52 -10.33
N LEU A 260 3.67 34.17 -9.63
CA LEU A 260 4.15 35.51 -9.99
C LEU A 260 5.32 35.45 -10.98
N LYS A 261 5.76 34.25 -11.39
CA LYS A 261 7.02 34.03 -12.15
C LYS A 261 8.20 34.78 -11.52
N GLY A 262 8.20 34.85 -10.19
CA GLY A 262 9.21 35.54 -9.40
C GLY A 262 10.19 34.54 -8.79
N SER A 263 11.44 34.94 -8.63
CA SER A 263 12.44 34.16 -7.92
C SER A 263 13.00 34.97 -6.76
N ASP A 264 13.11 34.38 -5.58
CA ASP A 264 13.92 34.97 -4.51
C ASP A 264 15.43 34.88 -4.87
N CYS A 265 15.83 33.83 -5.59
CA CYS A 265 17.18 33.61 -6.13
C CYS A 265 17.09 32.88 -7.49
N GLN A 266 17.90 33.27 -8.47
CA GLN A 266 17.88 32.67 -9.82
C GLN A 266 18.36 31.22 -9.85
N PHE A 267 19.17 30.81 -8.87
CA PHE A 267 19.72 29.46 -8.78
C PHE A 267 18.94 28.56 -7.81
N ASP A 268 17.88 29.08 -7.16
CA ASP A 268 17.03 28.27 -6.30
C ASP A 268 16.04 27.47 -7.13
N SER A 269 16.25 26.15 -7.17
CA SER A 269 15.39 25.21 -7.89
C SER A 269 14.10 24.86 -7.15
N GLY A 270 13.95 25.25 -5.87
CA GLY A 270 12.80 24.87 -5.05
C GLY A 270 12.79 23.38 -4.67
N GLY A 271 11.59 22.81 -4.49
CA GLY A 271 11.44 21.37 -4.17
C GLY A 271 11.55 21.02 -2.68
N TYR A 272 11.44 22.01 -1.80
CA TYR A 272 11.50 21.85 -0.34
C TYR A 272 10.36 22.61 0.34
N PHE A 273 10.20 22.38 1.64
CA PHE A 273 9.20 22.99 2.51
C PHE A 273 9.86 23.93 3.50
N LEU A 274 9.14 24.98 3.88
CA LEU A 274 9.55 25.90 4.94
C LEU A 274 8.68 25.65 6.17
N VAL A 275 9.28 25.11 7.22
CA VAL A 275 8.59 24.78 8.48
C VAL A 275 9.30 25.49 9.63
N LYS A 276 8.59 26.41 10.29
CA LYS A 276 9.15 27.27 11.36
C LYS A 276 10.45 27.96 10.93
N GLY A 277 10.50 28.51 9.71
CA GLY A 277 11.68 29.14 9.12
C GLY A 277 12.76 28.19 8.61
N MET A 278 12.69 26.90 8.91
CA MET A 278 13.67 25.92 8.46
C MET A 278 13.28 25.28 7.13
N GLU A 279 14.27 25.04 6.29
CA GLU A 279 14.12 24.30 5.04
C GLU A 279 14.15 22.78 5.31
N LYS A 280 13.16 22.08 4.76
CA LYS A 280 12.96 20.63 4.95
C LYS A 280 12.66 19.98 3.60
N VAL A 281 13.29 18.84 3.34
CA VAL A 281 13.17 18.08 2.09
C VAL A 281 12.69 16.67 2.43
N PHE A 282 11.79 16.12 1.59
CA PHE A 282 11.50 14.69 1.62
C PHE A 282 12.49 13.96 0.73
N ILE A 283 13.12 12.92 1.27
CA ILE A 283 13.98 12.02 0.51
C ILE A 283 13.09 10.89 0.00
N ALA A 284 13.20 10.59 -1.29
CA ALA A 284 12.47 9.49 -1.90
C ALA A 284 12.85 8.18 -1.20
N GLN A 285 11.83 7.40 -0.80
CA GLN A 285 12.02 6.08 -0.21
C GLN A 285 11.76 5.02 -1.26
N GLU A 286 12.75 4.17 -1.50
CA GLU A 286 12.58 2.99 -2.32
C GLU A 286 11.79 1.93 -1.55
N GLN A 287 10.77 1.36 -2.19
CA GLN A 287 9.99 0.26 -1.62
C GLN A 287 9.75 -0.83 -2.66
N LYS A 288 9.75 -2.09 -2.22
CA LYS A 288 9.41 -3.25 -3.04
C LYS A 288 7.97 -3.10 -3.56
N CYS A 289 7.79 -3.31 -4.87
CA CYS A 289 6.49 -3.22 -5.52
C CYS A 289 5.50 -4.22 -4.90
N ARG A 290 4.35 -3.74 -4.44
CA ARG A 290 3.34 -4.54 -3.73
C ARG A 290 2.30 -5.19 -4.64
N SER A 291 2.13 -4.68 -5.86
CA SER A 291 1.19 -5.20 -6.85
C SER A 291 1.75 -6.30 -7.74
N ARG A 292 2.98 -6.76 -7.47
CA ARG A 292 3.65 -7.83 -8.21
C ARG A 292 3.90 -9.04 -7.33
N ILE A 293 3.94 -10.19 -7.98
CA ILE A 293 4.38 -11.45 -7.38
C ILE A 293 5.90 -11.48 -7.38
N TRP A 294 6.49 -11.87 -6.26
CA TRP A 294 7.94 -12.01 -6.12
C TRP A 294 8.29 -13.46 -5.90
N VAL A 295 9.23 -13.96 -6.70
CA VAL A 295 9.75 -15.32 -6.59
C VAL A 295 11.19 -15.24 -6.10
N GLU A 296 11.46 -15.92 -5.00
CA GLU A 296 12.77 -16.00 -4.35
C GLU A 296 13.16 -17.47 -4.26
N ASP A 297 14.42 -17.80 -4.51
CA ASP A 297 14.96 -19.17 -4.45
C ASP A 297 15.62 -19.49 -3.10
N ARG A 298 16.04 -18.47 -2.35
CA ARG A 298 16.70 -18.58 -1.05
C ARG A 298 15.93 -17.85 0.06
N PRO A 299 15.89 -18.39 1.30
CA PRO A 299 16.50 -19.65 1.75
C PRO A 299 15.76 -20.91 1.23
N CYS A 300 14.55 -20.74 0.73
CA CYS A 300 13.76 -21.77 0.04
C CYS A 300 12.98 -21.11 -1.09
N TRP A 301 12.51 -21.90 -2.06
CA TRP A 301 11.62 -21.41 -3.11
C TRP A 301 10.34 -20.85 -2.49
N MET A 302 10.18 -19.54 -2.62
CA MET A 302 9.09 -18.77 -2.01
C MET A 302 8.52 -17.78 -3.01
N ILE A 303 7.21 -17.85 -3.18
CA ILE A 303 6.41 -16.85 -3.85
C ILE A 303 5.80 -15.95 -2.76
N SER A 304 5.98 -14.64 -2.87
CA SER A 304 5.40 -13.67 -1.95
C SER A 304 4.53 -12.65 -2.68
N PHE A 305 3.36 -12.40 -2.11
CA PHE A 305 2.45 -11.34 -2.50
C PHE A 305 2.09 -10.52 -1.27
N SER A 306 2.30 -9.20 -1.35
CA SER A 306 2.15 -8.29 -0.21
C SER A 306 1.18 -7.17 -0.56
N PRO A 307 -0.13 -7.32 -0.28
CA PRO A 307 -1.08 -6.25 -0.55
C PRO A 307 -0.79 -5.00 0.30
N PRO A 308 -1.36 -3.84 -0.05
CA PRO A 308 -1.13 -2.57 0.65
C PRO A 308 -1.36 -2.65 2.17
N ILE A 309 -2.25 -3.55 2.60
CA ILE A 309 -2.54 -3.85 3.99
C ILE A 309 -1.36 -4.66 4.57
N LYS A 310 -0.42 -3.95 5.24
CA LYS A 310 0.89 -4.47 5.72
C LYS A 310 0.86 -5.81 6.47
N ARG A 311 -0.27 -6.20 7.08
CA ARG A 311 -0.44 -7.41 7.91
C ARG A 311 -1.02 -8.62 7.17
N ARG A 312 -1.30 -8.51 5.87
CA ARG A 312 -2.08 -9.51 5.12
C ARG A 312 -1.29 -10.08 3.95
N ARG A 313 -0.06 -10.53 4.22
CA ARG A 313 0.83 -11.11 3.21
C ARG A 313 0.43 -12.55 2.90
N ILE A 314 0.56 -12.91 1.64
CA ILE A 314 0.36 -14.26 1.13
C ILE A 314 1.74 -14.81 0.77
N TYR A 315 2.04 -16.02 1.24
CA TYR A 315 3.25 -16.72 0.84
C TYR A 315 2.88 -18.10 0.30
N ILE A 316 3.56 -18.52 -0.75
CA ILE A 316 3.55 -19.91 -1.22
C ILE A 316 4.99 -20.39 -1.13
N LYS A 317 5.24 -21.41 -0.32
CA LYS A 317 6.58 -21.91 -0.02
C LYS A 317 6.68 -23.38 -0.38
N LEU A 318 7.82 -23.75 -0.94
CA LEU A 318 8.21 -25.13 -1.06
C LEU A 318 8.92 -25.55 0.23
N ILE A 319 8.26 -26.39 1.04
CA ILE A 319 8.78 -26.86 2.33
C ILE A 319 8.97 -28.38 2.32
N ASP A 320 9.81 -28.90 3.20
CA ASP A 320 10.02 -30.34 3.33
C ASP A 320 8.77 -31.01 3.94
N PHE A 321 8.47 -32.21 3.47
CA PHE A 321 7.34 -33.01 3.96
C PHE A 321 7.52 -33.36 5.45
N THR A 322 6.50 -33.12 6.25
CA THR A 322 6.58 -33.06 7.72
C THR A 322 6.70 -34.41 8.44
N LYS A 323 6.74 -35.54 7.72
CA LYS A 323 6.84 -36.87 8.35
C LYS A 323 7.84 -37.81 7.67
N ASN A 324 8.82 -38.18 8.49
CA ASN A 324 9.74 -39.32 8.46
C ASN A 324 11.19 -38.92 8.18
N GLU A 325 12.06 -39.22 9.17
CA GLU A 325 13.51 -39.23 9.03
C GLU A 325 14.00 -40.15 7.88
N ASP A 326 13.10 -40.98 7.34
CA ASP A 326 13.34 -41.92 6.25
C ASP A 326 12.69 -41.53 4.89
N ALA A 327 11.88 -40.46 4.82
CA ALA A 327 11.28 -39.98 3.57
C ALA A 327 12.22 -38.95 2.90
N SER A 328 13.17 -39.50 2.15
CA SER A 328 14.08 -38.80 1.22
C SER A 328 13.41 -37.61 0.48
N GLY A 329 13.66 -36.38 0.94
CA GLY A 329 13.66 -35.16 0.13
C GLY A 329 12.35 -34.77 -0.58
N GLU A 330 11.20 -35.35 -0.22
CA GLU A 330 9.91 -34.95 -0.79
C GLU A 330 9.50 -33.57 -0.27
N LYS A 331 9.16 -32.68 -1.21
CA LYS A 331 8.76 -31.30 -0.91
C LYS A 331 7.27 -31.13 -1.14
N ILE A 332 6.65 -30.24 -0.36
CA ILE A 332 5.24 -29.88 -0.48
C ILE A 332 5.08 -28.38 -0.68
N ILE A 333 3.97 -28.02 -1.33
CA ILE A 333 3.60 -26.63 -1.57
C ILE A 333 2.72 -26.15 -0.42
N SER A 334 3.32 -25.36 0.47
CA SER A 334 2.64 -24.74 1.60
C SER A 334 2.13 -23.34 1.24
N PHE A 335 0.88 -23.09 1.56
CA PHE A 335 0.20 -21.81 1.44
C PHE A 335 0.07 -21.17 2.82
N SER A 336 0.62 -19.97 2.98
CA SER A 336 0.54 -19.16 4.19
C SER A 336 -0.36 -17.96 3.97
N PHE A 337 -1.45 -17.88 4.74
CA PHE A 337 -2.41 -16.78 4.69
C PHE A 337 -2.95 -16.51 6.09
N LEU A 338 -3.04 -15.23 6.48
CA LEU A 338 -3.51 -14.82 7.81
C LEU A 338 -2.82 -15.55 8.97
N TYR A 339 -1.49 -15.78 8.86
CA TYR A 339 -0.68 -16.53 9.84
C TYR A 339 -1.00 -18.03 9.96
N ALA A 340 -1.93 -18.57 9.15
CA ALA A 340 -2.17 -20.00 9.02
C ALA A 340 -1.34 -20.57 7.86
N ASN A 341 -0.71 -21.72 8.08
CA ASN A 341 0.01 -22.48 7.06
C ASN A 341 -0.76 -23.76 6.75
N MET A 342 -1.00 -24.03 5.47
CA MET A 342 -1.76 -25.19 5.01
C MET A 342 -1.24 -25.64 3.64
N PRO A 343 -1.35 -26.92 3.25
CA PRO A 343 -1.13 -27.30 1.86
C PRO A 343 -2.02 -26.49 0.91
N ILE A 344 -1.47 -26.04 -0.23
CA ILE A 344 -2.21 -25.20 -1.19
C ILE A 344 -3.48 -25.89 -1.71
N TRP A 345 -3.49 -27.23 -1.74
CA TRP A 345 -4.62 -28.02 -2.20
C TRP A 345 -5.88 -27.83 -1.34
N LEU A 346 -5.73 -27.69 -0.02
CA LEU A 346 -6.86 -27.40 0.87
C LEU A 346 -7.47 -26.03 0.57
N MET A 347 -6.64 -25.05 0.20
CA MET A 347 -7.10 -23.71 -0.16
C MET A 347 -7.92 -23.72 -1.46
N PHE A 348 -7.48 -24.46 -2.49
CA PHE A 348 -8.24 -24.60 -3.74
C PHE A 348 -9.66 -25.16 -3.52
N PHE A 349 -9.79 -26.21 -2.71
CA PHE A 349 -11.09 -26.78 -2.38
C PHE A 349 -11.91 -25.87 -1.44
N ALA A 350 -11.27 -25.15 -0.51
CA ALA A 350 -11.95 -24.17 0.34
C ALA A 350 -12.54 -22.99 -0.45
N LEU A 351 -11.93 -22.64 -1.59
CA LEU A 351 -12.42 -21.64 -2.53
C LEU A 351 -13.54 -22.16 -3.46
N GLY A 352 -13.89 -23.45 -3.38
CA GLY A 352 -15.05 -24.02 -4.08
C GLY A 352 -14.73 -24.87 -5.33
N ILE A 353 -13.46 -25.20 -5.59
CA ILE A 353 -13.11 -26.12 -6.67
C ILE A 353 -13.56 -27.54 -6.33
N SER A 354 -14.16 -28.23 -7.31
CA SER A 354 -14.87 -29.49 -7.08
C SER A 354 -14.05 -30.75 -7.34
N SER A 355 -13.00 -30.68 -8.18
CA SER A 355 -12.17 -31.84 -8.51
C SER A 355 -10.69 -31.49 -8.66
N ASP A 356 -9.83 -32.48 -8.43
CA ASP A 356 -8.37 -32.33 -8.63
C ASP A 356 -8.05 -31.96 -10.09
N LYS A 357 -8.84 -32.49 -11.05
CA LYS A 357 -8.69 -32.17 -12.47
C LYS A 357 -8.89 -30.67 -12.73
N ASP A 358 -9.92 -30.07 -12.14
CA ASP A 358 -10.17 -28.63 -12.31
C ASP A 358 -9.00 -27.81 -11.73
N VAL A 359 -8.38 -28.25 -10.64
CA VAL A 359 -7.18 -27.61 -10.09
C VAL A 359 -6.00 -27.72 -11.06
N PHE A 360 -5.77 -28.89 -11.66
CA PHE A 360 -4.72 -29.06 -12.69
C PHE A 360 -4.97 -28.17 -13.91
N ASP A 361 -6.22 -28.05 -14.35
CA ASP A 361 -6.61 -27.21 -15.48
C ASP A 361 -6.41 -25.70 -15.15
N ILE A 362 -6.66 -25.27 -13.90
CA ILE A 362 -6.42 -23.88 -13.45
C ILE A 362 -4.94 -23.54 -13.39
N ILE A 363 -4.08 -24.49 -12.98
CA ILE A 363 -2.63 -24.29 -12.92
C ILE A 363 -2.01 -24.32 -14.34
N ASP A 364 -2.73 -24.86 -15.34
CA ASP A 364 -2.31 -25.04 -16.73
C ASP A 364 -1.10 -25.97 -16.90
N MET A 365 -1.23 -27.20 -16.39
CA MET A 365 -0.16 -28.19 -16.33
C MET A 365 -0.01 -29.03 -17.63
N GLN A 366 0.01 -28.39 -18.81
CA GLN A 366 0.03 -29.11 -20.11
C GLN A 366 1.35 -29.84 -20.41
N GLU A 367 2.50 -29.30 -19.99
CA GLU A 367 3.82 -29.93 -20.15
C GLU A 367 4.61 -29.77 -18.85
N CYS A 368 4.55 -30.76 -17.96
CA CYS A 368 5.17 -30.67 -16.65
C CYS A 368 6.13 -31.82 -16.37
N ASP A 369 7.29 -31.47 -15.81
CA ASP A 369 8.29 -32.43 -15.38
C ASP A 369 7.74 -33.37 -14.29
N ALA A 370 8.21 -34.62 -14.30
CA ALA A 370 7.85 -35.60 -13.28
C ALA A 370 8.13 -35.13 -11.84
N CYS A 371 9.14 -34.26 -11.66
CA CYS A 371 9.47 -33.65 -10.37
C CYS A 371 8.34 -32.75 -9.83
N VAL A 372 7.73 -31.93 -10.69
CA VAL A 372 6.63 -31.05 -10.31
C VAL A 372 5.39 -31.88 -9.96
N ILE A 373 5.11 -32.89 -10.78
CA ILE A 373 4.00 -33.82 -10.56
C ILE A 373 4.15 -34.56 -9.21
N ASN A 374 5.35 -35.06 -8.89
CA ASN A 374 5.62 -35.72 -7.60
C ASN A 374 5.42 -34.77 -6.41
N THR A 375 5.84 -33.51 -6.54
CA THR A 375 5.65 -32.47 -5.52
C THR A 375 4.16 -32.19 -5.27
N ILE A 376 3.36 -32.14 -6.34
CA ILE A 376 1.91 -31.98 -6.25
C ILE A 376 1.28 -33.20 -5.60
N PHE A 377 1.65 -34.42 -6.00
CA PHE A 377 1.15 -35.63 -5.37
C PHE A 377 1.46 -35.70 -3.87
N ALA A 378 2.69 -35.33 -3.46
CA ALA A 378 3.05 -35.23 -2.05
C ALA A 378 2.18 -34.19 -1.31
N THR A 379 1.91 -33.06 -1.95
CA THR A 379 1.04 -32.00 -1.39
C THR A 379 -0.41 -32.48 -1.24
N ILE A 380 -0.94 -33.24 -2.21
CA ILE A 380 -2.28 -33.84 -2.16
C ILE A 380 -2.37 -34.86 -1.03
N LYS A 381 -1.35 -35.69 -0.87
CA LYS A 381 -1.27 -36.70 0.19
C LYS A 381 -1.27 -36.03 1.57
N GLU A 382 -0.44 -35.00 1.77
CA GLU A 382 -0.44 -34.22 3.02
C GLU A 382 -1.82 -33.60 3.30
N SER A 383 -2.49 -33.10 2.25
CA SER A 383 -3.83 -32.52 2.38
C SER A 383 -4.87 -33.53 2.87
N ASP A 384 -4.81 -34.77 2.38
CA ASP A 384 -5.71 -35.85 2.79
C ASP A 384 -5.40 -36.34 4.22
N GLU A 385 -4.12 -36.35 4.61
CA GLU A 385 -3.70 -36.66 5.99
C GLU A 385 -4.15 -35.59 7.00
N LEU A 386 -4.12 -34.31 6.63
CA LEU A 386 -4.56 -33.22 7.50
C LEU A 386 -6.08 -33.08 7.57
N CYS A 387 -6.79 -33.34 6.47
CA CYS A 387 -8.24 -33.22 6.39
C CYS A 387 -8.83 -34.39 5.60
N GLU A 388 -9.20 -35.46 6.30
CA GLU A 388 -9.69 -36.69 5.67
C GLU A 388 -10.97 -36.43 4.85
N GLY A 389 -10.87 -36.70 3.55
CA GLY A 389 -11.96 -36.49 2.62
C GLY A 389 -12.29 -35.01 2.41
N PHE A 390 -11.29 -34.11 2.42
CA PHE A 390 -11.44 -32.68 2.13
C PHE A 390 -12.18 -32.39 0.80
N ARG A 391 -12.14 -33.34 -0.14
CA ARG A 391 -12.88 -33.31 -1.42
C ARG A 391 -14.41 -33.37 -1.27
N LYS A 392 -14.93 -33.74 -0.09
CA LYS A 392 -16.37 -33.84 0.18
C LYS A 392 -16.88 -32.54 0.82
N SER A 393 -18.03 -32.07 0.33
CA SER A 393 -18.92 -31.02 0.88
C SER A 393 -18.35 -30.15 2.00
N ASP A 394 -17.96 -28.91 1.70
CA ASP A 394 -17.53 -27.83 2.60
C ASP A 394 -16.47 -28.17 3.69
N LYS A 395 -15.93 -29.39 3.74
CA LYS A 395 -14.96 -29.80 4.75
C LYS A 395 -13.66 -29.01 4.67
N ALA A 396 -13.11 -28.85 3.47
CA ALA A 396 -11.92 -28.04 3.25
C ALA A 396 -12.14 -26.59 3.73
N ARG A 397 -13.31 -26.04 3.43
CA ARG A 397 -13.71 -24.68 3.85
C ARG A 397 -13.78 -24.55 5.37
N GLN A 398 -14.43 -25.50 6.05
CA GLN A 398 -14.52 -25.50 7.51
C GLN A 398 -13.14 -25.63 8.15
N TYR A 399 -12.30 -26.54 7.65
CA TYR A 399 -10.94 -26.74 8.13
C TYR A 399 -10.08 -25.47 8.00
N VAL A 400 -10.09 -24.84 6.81
CA VAL A 400 -9.34 -23.60 6.58
C VAL A 400 -9.85 -22.46 7.47
N ASP A 401 -11.17 -22.34 7.64
CA ASP A 401 -11.77 -21.31 8.51
C ASP A 401 -11.37 -21.50 9.98
N GLU A 402 -11.42 -22.73 10.49
CA GLU A 402 -10.98 -23.06 11.84
C GLU A 402 -9.48 -22.79 12.03
N LEU A 403 -8.65 -23.17 11.05
CA LEU A 403 -7.21 -22.94 11.08
C LEU A 403 -6.88 -21.44 11.15
N ILE A 404 -7.56 -20.62 10.35
CA ILE A 404 -7.39 -19.16 10.33
C ILE A 404 -7.90 -18.53 11.64
N LYS A 405 -9.03 -18.99 12.18
CA LYS A 405 -9.61 -18.50 13.45
C LYS A 405 -8.74 -18.83 14.67
N ASN A 406 -7.97 -19.91 14.61
CA ASN A 406 -7.01 -20.29 15.65
C ASN A 406 -5.65 -19.58 15.53
N SER A 407 -5.46 -18.75 14.51
CA SER A 407 -4.21 -18.01 14.31
C SER A 407 -4.04 -16.87 15.32
N LYS A 408 -2.83 -16.28 15.37
CA LYS A 408 -2.48 -15.19 16.30
C LYS A 408 -3.38 -13.95 16.18
N PHE A 409 -3.95 -13.70 14.99
CA PHE A 409 -4.77 -12.52 14.70
C PHE A 409 -5.96 -12.91 13.80
N PRO A 410 -6.99 -13.53 14.36
CA PRO A 410 -8.12 -14.03 13.59
C PRO A 410 -8.95 -12.88 13.00
N PRO A 411 -9.53 -13.05 11.80
CA PRO A 411 -10.50 -12.12 11.25
C PRO A 411 -11.79 -12.14 12.09
N ALA A 412 -12.48 -11.00 12.16
CA ALA A 412 -13.77 -10.90 12.85
C ALA A 412 -14.95 -11.17 11.90
N GLU A 413 -14.71 -10.96 10.61
CA GLU A 413 -15.65 -11.17 9.52
C GLU A 413 -15.87 -12.68 9.23
N PRO A 414 -16.98 -13.06 8.57
CA PRO A 414 -17.17 -14.43 8.08
C PRO A 414 -16.21 -14.78 6.94
N PHE A 415 -16.11 -16.08 6.62
CA PHE A 415 -15.19 -16.64 5.62
C PHE A 415 -15.15 -15.86 4.30
N ASP A 416 -16.29 -15.70 3.63
CA ASP A 416 -16.34 -15.07 2.31
C ASP A 416 -15.90 -13.61 2.35
N ASP A 417 -16.27 -12.88 3.40
CA ASP A 417 -15.96 -11.45 3.55
C ASP A 417 -14.46 -11.22 3.75
N TYR A 418 -13.80 -12.02 4.62
CA TYR A 418 -12.36 -11.84 4.82
C TYR A 418 -11.54 -12.40 3.66
N ILE A 419 -12.04 -13.41 2.94
CA ILE A 419 -11.41 -13.90 1.71
C ILE A 419 -11.46 -12.80 0.66
N ALA A 420 -12.64 -12.25 0.36
CA ALA A 420 -12.79 -11.18 -0.62
C ALA A 420 -11.96 -9.93 -0.27
N LYS A 421 -11.83 -9.62 1.02
CA LYS A 421 -11.12 -8.44 1.51
C LYS A 421 -9.59 -8.61 1.55
N TYR A 422 -9.09 -9.81 1.85
CA TYR A 422 -7.66 -10.01 2.15
C TYR A 422 -6.93 -10.95 1.19
N LEU A 423 -7.63 -11.88 0.54
CA LEU A 423 -7.04 -12.77 -0.44
C LEU A 423 -7.00 -12.06 -1.81
N PHE A 424 -5.83 -11.59 -2.20
CA PHE A 424 -5.61 -10.85 -3.46
C PHE A 424 -6.56 -9.65 -3.70
N PRO A 425 -6.56 -8.64 -2.81
CA PRO A 425 -7.41 -7.46 -2.98
C PRO A 425 -7.08 -6.74 -4.29
N GLY A 426 -8.08 -6.56 -5.16
CA GLY A 426 -7.94 -5.87 -6.46
C GLY A 426 -7.94 -6.78 -7.69
N ILE A 427 -8.10 -8.10 -7.54
CA ILE A 427 -8.33 -9.05 -8.66
C ILE A 427 -9.85 -9.27 -8.90
N SER A 428 -10.71 -8.59 -8.15
CA SER A 428 -12.18 -8.66 -8.25
C SER A 428 -12.75 -7.90 -9.44
#